data_AF-A0AAD1AZU7-F1
#
_entry.id   AF-A0AAD1AZU7-F1
#
_cell.length_a   1.000
_cell.length_b   1.000
_cell.length_c   1.000
_cell.angle_alpha   90.00
_cell.angle_beta   90.00
_cell.angle_gamma   90.00
#
_symmetry.space_group_name_H-M   'P 1'
#
loop_
_entity.id
_entity.type
_entity.pdbx_description
1 polymer ?
#
loop_
_entity_poly.entity_id
_entity_poly.type
_entity_poly.pdbx_seq_one_letter_code
_entity_poly.pdbx_strand_id
1 'polypeptide(L)'
;MSSTQINIHCKRAYEKPAPNDGYRLLIDRIWPRGVSKEDLKIDEWNKELAPSDELRKWFDHDPKKWAAFYQKYHHELQKNMHKETQHALRKKPKPAALR
;
A
#
# COMPACT_ATOMS: atom_id res chain seq x y z
N MET A 1 22.98 -14.96 -5.75
CA MET A 1 22.52 -13.59 -5.41
C MET A 1 21.58 -13.72 -4.22
N SER A 2 21.90 -13.08 -3.10
CA SER A 2 21.06 -13.18 -1.89
C SER A 2 19.78 -12.38 -2.10
N SER A 3 18.63 -13.05 -2.13
CA SER A 3 17.32 -12.43 -2.23
C SER A 3 17.04 -11.66 -0.94
N THR A 4 16.96 -10.33 -1.01
CA THR A 4 16.51 -9.52 0.14
C THR A 4 15.09 -9.93 0.51
N GLN A 5 14.90 -10.53 1.69
CA GLN A 5 13.58 -10.90 2.18
C GLN A 5 12.85 -9.64 2.65
N ILE A 6 11.70 -9.36 2.05
CA ILE A 6 10.86 -8.20 2.38
C ILE A 6 9.69 -8.69 3.23
N ASN A 7 9.62 -8.22 4.47
CA ASN A 7 8.47 -8.47 5.35
C ASN A 7 7.42 -7.37 5.11
N ILE A 8 6.22 -7.76 4.69
CA ILE A 8 5.09 -6.86 4.44
C ILE A 8 4.03 -7.14 5.50
N HIS A 9 3.55 -6.08 6.15
CA HIS A 9 2.50 -6.13 7.14
C HIS A 9 1.35 -5.21 6.73
N CYS A 10 0.11 -5.71 6.85
CA CYS A 10 -1.08 -4.88 6.68
C CYS A 10 -1.49 -4.29 8.03
N LYS A 11 -1.79 -3.00 8.05
CA LYS A 11 -2.25 -2.27 9.23
C LYS A 11 -3.35 -1.30 8.83
N ARG A 12 -4.42 -1.18 9.62
CA ARG A 12 -5.49 -0.22 9.32
C ARG A 12 -4.99 1.20 9.54
N ALA A 13 -5.49 2.13 8.74
CA ALA A 13 -5.17 3.55 8.89
C ALA A 13 -5.59 4.16 10.24
N TYR A 14 -6.50 3.52 10.96
CA TYR A 14 -7.01 3.96 12.26
C TYR A 14 -6.21 3.41 13.44
N GLU A 15 -5.26 2.49 13.18
CA GLU A 15 -4.37 1.96 14.21
C GLU A 15 -3.20 2.92 14.44
N LYS A 16 -2.81 3.08 15.72
CA LYS A 16 -1.74 4.00 16.09
C LYS A 16 -0.39 3.56 15.45
N PRO A 17 0.42 4.51 14.95
CA PRO A 17 1.78 4.22 14.49
C PRO A 17 2.60 3.52 15.58
N ALA A 18 3.35 2.48 15.21
CA ALA A 18 4.23 1.75 16.12
C ALA A 18 5.71 1.85 15.67
N PRO A 19 6.69 1.82 16.59
CA PRO A 19 8.11 1.94 16.23
C PRO A 19 8.63 0.85 15.29
N ASN A 20 7.97 -0.32 15.28
CA ASN A 20 8.32 -1.46 14.43
C ASN A 20 7.57 -1.49 13.09
N ASP A 21 6.78 -0.46 12.76
CA ASP A 21 6.05 -0.39 11.48
C ASP A 21 6.99 -0.22 10.27
N GLY A 22 8.25 0.15 10.47
CA GLY A 22 9.23 0.34 9.40
C GLY A 22 8.82 1.48 8.44
N TYR A 23 8.88 1.20 7.14
CA TYR A 23 8.45 2.14 6.08
C TYR A 23 6.95 2.00 5.84
N ARG A 24 6.18 3.06 6.07
CA ARG A 24 4.72 3.06 6.03
C ARG A 24 4.20 3.65 4.73
N LEU A 25 3.55 2.80 3.94
CA LEU A 25 3.01 3.15 2.63
C LEU A 25 1.48 3.10 2.66
N LEU A 26 0.82 4.20 2.25
CA LEU A 26 -0.61 4.21 1.98
C LEU A 26 -0.85 3.87 0.50
N ILE A 27 -1.52 2.76 0.23
CA ILE A 27 -1.94 2.33 -1.11
C ILE A 27 -3.46 2.41 -1.20
N ASP A 28 -3.97 3.63 -1.33
CA ASP A 28 -5.38 3.93 -1.60
C ASP A 28 -5.45 5.22 -2.42
N ARG A 29 -6.55 5.47 -3.14
CA ARG A 29 -6.82 6.76 -3.79
C ARG A 29 -7.51 7.73 -2.84
N ILE A 30 -8.12 7.22 -1.78
CA ILE A 30 -8.88 8.00 -0.82
C ILE A 30 -8.11 8.10 0.49
N TRP A 31 -8.01 9.33 1.01
CA TRP A 31 -7.45 9.55 2.33
C TRP A 31 -8.40 9.03 3.43
N PRO A 32 -7.91 8.33 4.46
CA PRO A 32 -8.75 7.85 5.57
C PRO A 32 -9.50 9.00 6.25
N ARG A 33 -10.82 8.89 6.35
CA ARG A 33 -11.64 9.94 6.96
C ARG A 33 -11.28 10.13 8.44
N GLY A 34 -11.19 11.39 8.87
CA GLY A 34 -10.97 11.73 10.28
C GLY A 34 -9.56 11.44 10.80
N VAL A 35 -8.60 11.15 9.92
CA VAL A 35 -7.19 10.95 10.30
C VAL A 35 -6.36 12.07 9.68
N SER A 36 -5.54 12.74 10.48
CA SER A 36 -4.61 13.76 9.97
C SER A 36 -3.36 13.12 9.33
N LYS A 37 -2.57 13.88 8.58
CA LYS A 37 -1.30 13.36 8.02
C LYS A 37 -0.31 13.06 9.15
N GLU A 38 -0.34 13.89 10.17
CA GLU A 38 0.50 13.86 11.37
C GLU A 38 0.19 12.61 12.22
N ASP A 39 -1.09 12.24 12.32
CA ASP A 39 -1.52 11.03 13.04
C ASP A 39 -1.23 9.76 12.25
N LEU A 40 -1.45 9.80 10.93
CA LEU A 40 -1.28 8.62 10.08
C LEU A 40 0.20 8.26 9.93
N LYS A 41 1.15 9.20 10.08
CA LYS A 41 2.62 8.99 9.99
C LYS A 41 3.05 8.03 8.88
N ILE A 42 2.57 8.25 7.66
CA ILE A 42 3.06 7.53 6.48
C ILE A 42 4.33 8.18 5.94
N ASP A 43 5.19 7.37 5.36
CA ASP A 43 6.37 7.83 4.63
C ASP A 43 6.02 8.17 3.17
N GLU A 44 5.01 7.52 2.59
CA GLU A 44 4.56 7.75 1.23
C GLU A 44 3.08 7.41 1.02
N TRP A 45 2.41 8.20 0.18
CA TRP A 45 1.07 7.92 -0.34
C TRP A 45 1.17 7.58 -1.83
N ASN A 46 1.17 6.28 -2.15
CA ASN A 46 1.36 5.81 -3.52
C ASN A 46 0.03 5.41 -4.16
N LYS A 47 -0.52 6.32 -4.95
CA LYS A 47 -1.81 6.16 -5.65
C LYS A 47 -1.70 5.36 -6.94
N GLU A 48 -0.50 5.21 -7.49
CA GLU A 48 -0.25 4.43 -8.71
C GLU A 48 -0.43 2.94 -8.44
N LEU A 49 -0.05 2.51 -7.24
CA LEU A 49 -0.26 1.14 -6.80
C LEU A 49 -1.71 0.87 -6.42
N ALA A 50 -2.53 1.88 -6.13
CA ALA A 50 -3.92 1.68 -5.72
C ALA A 50 -4.82 1.20 -6.88
N PRO A 51 -5.89 0.43 -6.62
CA PRO A 51 -6.84 0.00 -7.66
C PRO A 51 -7.46 1.21 -8.38
N SER A 52 -7.77 1.10 -9.67
CA SER A 52 -8.43 2.17 -10.46
C SER A 52 -9.73 2.66 -9.80
N ASP A 53 -10.13 3.91 -10.06
CA ASP A 53 -11.36 4.47 -9.47
C ASP A 53 -12.59 3.72 -9.98
N GLU A 54 -12.53 3.27 -11.23
CA GLU A 54 -13.52 2.40 -11.85
C GLU A 54 -13.59 1.05 -11.14
N LEU A 55 -12.46 0.39 -10.91
CA LEU A 55 -12.41 -0.91 -10.23
C LEU A 55 -12.88 -0.80 -8.77
N ARG A 56 -12.49 0.27 -8.06
CA ARG A 56 -12.93 0.55 -6.68
C ARG A 56 -14.44 0.75 -6.61
N LYS A 57 -15.03 1.53 -7.54
CA LYS A 57 -16.48 1.72 -7.64
C LYS A 57 -17.21 0.43 -8.00
N TRP A 58 -16.65 -0.36 -8.91
CA TRP A 58 -17.23 -1.65 -9.30
C TRP A 58 -17.26 -2.66 -8.15
N PHE A 59 -16.21 -2.70 -7.34
CA PHE A 59 -16.12 -3.58 -6.17
C PHE A 59 -17.18 -3.25 -5.11
N ASP A 60 -17.37 -1.96 -4.82
CA ASP A 60 -18.40 -1.44 -3.91
C ASP A 60 -18.45 -2.13 -2.52
N HIS A 61 -17.31 -2.64 -2.06
CA HIS A 61 -17.19 -3.44 -0.83
C HIS A 61 -18.07 -4.70 -0.79
N ASP A 62 -18.54 -5.20 -1.94
CA ASP A 62 -19.30 -6.43 -2.03
C ASP A 62 -18.36 -7.64 -1.85
N PRO A 63 -18.46 -8.40 -0.74
CA PRO A 63 -17.58 -9.54 -0.50
C PRO A 63 -17.70 -10.62 -1.58
N LYS A 64 -18.86 -10.74 -2.26
CA LYS A 64 -19.07 -11.70 -3.35
C LYS A 64 -18.18 -11.40 -4.56
N LYS A 65 -17.77 -10.14 -4.75
CA LYS A 65 -16.89 -9.72 -5.84
C LYS A 65 -15.40 -9.86 -5.52
N TRP A 66 -15.03 -10.23 -4.29
CA TRP A 66 -13.63 -10.20 -3.82
C TRP A 66 -12.67 -10.98 -4.72
N ALA A 67 -13.02 -12.23 -5.07
CA ALA A 67 -12.17 -13.06 -5.92
C ALA A 67 -11.91 -12.42 -7.30
N ALA A 68 -12.94 -11.81 -7.89
CA ALA A 68 -12.82 -11.12 -9.17
C ALA A 68 -12.10 -9.76 -9.03
N PHE A 69 -12.31 -9.04 -7.93
CA PHE A 69 -11.57 -7.82 -7.62
C PHE A 69 -10.08 -8.07 -7.53
N TYR A 70 -9.65 -9.11 -6.79
CA TYR A 70 -8.25 -9.51 -6.69
C TYR A 70 -7.61 -9.72 -8.07
N GLN A 71 -8.27 -10.48 -8.95
CA GLN A 71 -7.75 -10.76 -10.30
C GLN A 71 -7.66 -9.50 -11.16
N LYS A 72 -8.70 -8.66 -11.14
CA LYS A 72 -8.72 -7.39 -11.89
C LYS A 72 -7.64 -6.42 -11.41
N TYR A 73 -7.49 -6.30 -10.09
CA TYR A 73 -6.49 -5.42 -9.51
C TYR A 73 -5.06 -5.90 -9.79
N HIS A 74 -4.82 -7.21 -9.72
CA HIS A 74 -3.53 -7.78 -10.11
C HIS A 74 -3.19 -7.49 -11.58
N HIS A 75 -4.18 -7.55 -12.47
CA HIS A 75 -4.00 -7.16 -13.87
C HIS A 75 -3.70 -5.68 -14.06
N GLU A 76 -4.35 -4.80 -13.31
CA GLU A 76 -4.03 -3.36 -13.29
C GLU A 76 -2.58 -3.12 -12.86
N LEU A 77 -2.13 -3.79 -11.79
CA LEU A 77 -0.74 -3.71 -11.33
C LEU A 77 0.24 -4.19 -12.39
N GLN A 78 -0.04 -5.31 -13.07
CA GLN A 78 0.84 -5.80 -14.13
C GLN A 78 0.95 -4.84 -15.32
N LYS A 79 -0.13 -4.14 -15.65
CA LYS A 79 -0.16 -3.18 -16.77
C LYS A 79 0.47 -1.83 -16.44
N ASN A 80 0.22 -1.33 -15.23
CA ASN A 80 0.47 0.07 -14.89
C ASN A 80 1.68 0.24 -13.97
N MET A 81 2.18 -0.83 -13.34
CA MET A 81 3.31 -0.72 -12.42
C MET A 81 4.63 -0.71 -13.19
N HIS A 82 5.18 0.49 -13.38
CA HIS A 82 6.50 0.69 -13.96
C HIS A 82 7.57 -0.11 -13.20
N LYS A 83 8.52 -0.70 -13.92
CA LYS A 83 9.62 -1.50 -13.32
C LYS A 83 10.43 -0.70 -12.30
N GLU A 84 10.51 0.61 -12.47
CA GLU A 84 11.17 1.55 -11.57
C GLU A 84 10.45 1.65 -10.22
N THR A 85 9.12 1.67 -10.21
CA THR A 85 8.30 1.63 -8.99
C THR A 85 8.53 0.32 -8.24
N GLN A 86 8.58 -0.82 -8.94
CA GLN A 86 8.89 -2.12 -8.32
C GLN A 86 10.27 -2.14 -7.65
N HIS A 87 11.28 -1.58 -8.32
CA HIS A 87 12.65 -1.53 -7.80
C HIS A 87 12.78 -0.56 -6.63
N ALA A 88 12.10 0.58 -6.69
CA ALA A 88 12.10 1.57 -5.62
C ALA A 88 11.52 1.00 -4.32
N LEU A 89 10.43 0.24 -4.39
CA LEU A 89 9.83 -0.39 -3.19
C LEU A 89 10.80 -1.36 -2.49
N ARG A 90 11.67 -2.05 -3.24
CA ARG A 90 12.67 -2.96 -2.68
C ARG A 90 13.84 -2.24 -1.98
N LYS A 91 14.04 -0.96 -2.28
CA LYS A 91 15.19 -0.15 -1.84
C LYS A 91 14.87 0.90 -0.79
N LYS A 92 13.66 0.89 -0.22
CA LYS A 92 13.21 1.85 0.82
C LYS A 92 13.21 1.27 2.24
N PRO A 93 14.28 0.67 2.77
CA PRO A 93 14.33 0.42 4.20
C PRO A 93 14.46 1.78 4.91
N LYS A 94 13.53 2.06 5.81
CA LYS A 94 13.75 3.08 6.84
C LYS A 94 14.83 2.51 7.77
N PRO A 95 15.96 3.20 8.03
CA PRO A 95 16.89 2.73 9.04
C PRO A 95 16.11 2.61 10.35
N ALA A 96 16.22 1.44 11.00
CA ALA A 96 15.67 1.26 12.33
C ALA A 96 16.23 2.39 13.20
N ALA A 97 15.35 3.19 13.80
CA ALA A 97 15.77 4.25 14.70
C ALA A 97 16.65 3.61 15.77
N LEU A 98 17.95 3.92 15.74
CA LEU A 98 18.91 3.55 16.77
C LEU A 98 18.33 4.04 18.10
N ARG A 99 18.07 3.10 19.01
CA ARG A 99 17.89 3.38 20.43
C ARG A 99 19.25 3.60 21.06
#